data_AF-A0A357IPH1-F1
#
_entry.id   AF-A0A357IPH1-F1
#
_cell.length_a   1.000
_cell.length_b   1.000
_cell.length_c   1.000
_cell.angle_alpha   90.00
_cell.angle_beta   90.00
_cell.angle_gamma   90.00
#
_symmetry.space_group_name_H-M   'P 1'
#
loop_
_entity.id
_entity.type
_entity.pdbx_description
1 polymer ?
#
loop_
_entity_poly.entity_id
_entity_poly.type
_entity_poly.pdbx_seq_one_letter_code
_entity_poly.pdbx_strand_id
1 'polypeptide(L)'
;MEGNDMDENKETPVEETEAAIDDDFADTKAVEEAKKREEKKKEEEAAKAEEEQELEERDDQPDPFPEQDSYEYKDLTLDEIEKARKDFYSSYKKVNRWKVALSIVGLAIIVLFWILPNVLHWGGENSMVPMMVSLGVAAGVLVALGVMSYVTRKSNDKKIKAYFTILYAKLNAYLFSGLPVGEIQGGADSKITKEEFQANGMYPKVLSIGSRDNITFSYRDMDCSLADCAAQKDAGKAMQTVFVGKYLRTANSFHGSENGLVLYFRGNKRALPPESLPNLNLLEKNKAYAIYGDPADKKFITPKIRTLLKGIHTNKVLVDVAIAIKPGKTYFALGYEDSLMVLPMQRPFNPGPTQEYKEELAFFLELAYAFYQKKGEQGEAEQE
;
A
#
# COMPACT_ATOMS: atom_id res chain seq x y z
N MET A 1 32.97 -3.74 -85.15
CA MET A 1 33.78 -3.16 -84.06
C MET A 1 33.06 -3.55 -82.79
N GLU A 2 33.29 -4.79 -82.38
CA GLU A 2 34.23 -5.15 -81.28
C GLU A 2 33.56 -4.87 -79.93
N GLY A 3 33.26 -5.82 -79.05
CA GLY A 3 33.36 -7.29 -79.03
C GLY A 3 32.13 -7.87 -78.31
N ASN A 4 31.74 -9.14 -78.47
CA ASN A 4 32.46 -10.35 -78.02
C ASN A 4 32.86 -10.23 -76.54
N ASP A 5 32.47 -11.09 -75.61
CA ASP A 5 32.11 -12.52 -75.67
C ASP A 5 31.25 -12.84 -74.42
N MET A 6 30.17 -13.64 -74.54
CA MET A 6 30.12 -15.11 -74.32
C MET A 6 30.63 -15.51 -72.93
N ASP A 7 30.09 -16.48 -72.21
CA ASP A 7 28.97 -17.43 -72.27
C ASP A 7 29.00 -18.03 -70.83
N GLU A 8 28.03 -18.72 -70.25
CA GLU A 8 27.51 -20.03 -70.63
C GLU A 8 26.51 -20.36 -69.49
N ASN A 9 25.21 -20.43 -69.76
CA ASN A 9 24.49 -21.66 -70.12
C ASN A 9 24.35 -22.69 -68.99
N LYS A 10 23.11 -22.92 -68.55
CA LYS A 10 22.48 -24.25 -68.70
C LYS A 10 20.97 -24.19 -68.44
N GLU A 11 20.24 -24.46 -69.51
CA GLU A 11 18.82 -24.78 -69.56
C GLU A 11 18.52 -26.19 -69.01
N THR A 12 17.44 -26.30 -68.22
CA THR A 12 16.35 -27.32 -68.28
C THR A 12 16.64 -28.82 -67.95
N PRO A 13 15.63 -29.72 -67.85
CA PRO A 13 14.35 -29.68 -67.10
C PRO A 13 13.96 -31.06 -66.44
N VAL A 14 12.77 -31.11 -65.79
CA VAL A 14 11.88 -32.26 -65.50
C VAL A 14 12.38 -33.41 -64.61
N GLU A 15 11.68 -33.67 -63.49
CA GLU A 15 11.10 -35.01 -63.24
C GLU A 15 10.02 -34.97 -62.15
N GLU A 16 8.79 -35.34 -62.54
CA GLU A 16 7.79 -35.87 -61.64
C GLU A 16 8.35 -37.10 -60.93
N THR A 17 8.19 -37.16 -59.61
CA THR A 17 8.08 -38.44 -58.90
C THR A 17 6.96 -38.30 -57.88
N GLU A 18 5.76 -38.70 -58.30
CA GLU A 18 4.82 -39.33 -57.39
C GLU A 18 5.50 -40.55 -56.79
N ALA A 19 5.84 -40.49 -55.50
CA ALA A 19 6.15 -41.66 -54.71
C ALA A 19 5.12 -41.75 -53.58
N ALA A 20 4.46 -42.91 -53.59
CA ALA A 20 3.40 -43.36 -52.73
C ALA A 20 3.53 -42.96 -51.24
N ILE A 21 2.36 -42.66 -50.68
CA ILE A 21 2.05 -42.56 -49.26
C ILE A 21 2.47 -43.87 -48.56
N ASP A 22 3.21 -43.75 -47.46
CA ASP A 22 3.19 -44.75 -46.39
C ASP A 22 2.95 -44.03 -45.06
N ASP A 23 2.14 -44.69 -44.21
CA ASP A 23 1.57 -44.21 -42.96
C ASP A 23 2.62 -43.66 -41.97
N ASP A 24 2.42 -42.44 -41.46
CA ASP A 24 2.85 -42.13 -40.09
C ASP A 24 1.84 -41.22 -39.36
N PHE A 25 1.04 -41.84 -38.52
CA PHE A 25 -0.09 -41.29 -37.76
C PHE A 25 0.36 -40.42 -36.56
N ALA A 26 1.58 -39.85 -36.62
CA ALA A 26 2.25 -39.15 -35.52
C ALA A 26 2.40 -37.63 -35.74
N ASP A 27 2.40 -37.13 -36.98
CA ASP A 27 2.71 -35.72 -37.28
C ASP A 27 1.51 -34.77 -37.25
N THR A 28 0.29 -35.27 -37.41
CA THR A 28 -0.93 -34.42 -37.35
C THR A 28 -1.20 -33.89 -35.95
N LYS A 29 -0.93 -34.67 -34.90
CA LYS A 29 -1.06 -34.22 -33.49
C LYS A 29 -0.04 -33.15 -33.12
N ALA A 30 1.20 -33.28 -33.59
CA ALA A 30 2.27 -32.32 -33.29
C ALA A 30 2.01 -30.96 -33.94
N VAL A 31 1.51 -30.95 -35.19
CA VAL A 31 1.13 -29.73 -35.90
C VAL A 31 -0.12 -29.08 -35.28
N GLU A 32 -1.10 -29.87 -34.85
CA GLU A 32 -2.31 -29.36 -34.19
C GLU A 32 -2.04 -28.83 -32.77
N GLU A 33 -1.12 -29.46 -32.02
CA GLU A 33 -0.64 -28.95 -30.72
C GLU A 33 0.21 -27.68 -30.87
N ALA A 34 1.05 -27.60 -31.90
CA ALA A 34 1.82 -26.39 -32.19
C ALA A 34 0.91 -25.21 -32.57
N LYS A 35 -0.13 -25.47 -33.37
CA LYS A 35 -1.14 -24.46 -33.74
C LYS A 35 -1.98 -24.01 -32.54
N LYS A 36 -2.39 -24.94 -31.67
CA LYS A 36 -3.05 -24.61 -30.38
C LYS A 36 -2.13 -23.83 -29.43
N ARG A 37 -0.82 -24.11 -29.42
CA ARG A 37 0.15 -23.34 -28.62
C ARG A 37 0.37 -21.93 -29.17
N GLU A 38 0.47 -21.76 -30.48
CA GLU A 38 0.58 -20.44 -31.09
C GLU A 38 -0.70 -19.61 -30.92
N GLU A 39 -1.89 -20.22 -31.08
CA GLU A 39 -3.17 -19.56 -30.82
C GLU A 39 -3.28 -19.13 -29.36
N LYS A 40 -2.93 -20.01 -28.42
CA LYS A 40 -2.93 -19.69 -26.98
C LYS A 40 -1.93 -18.61 -26.63
N LYS A 41 -0.76 -18.58 -27.29
CA LYS A 41 0.26 -17.54 -27.09
C LYS A 41 -0.18 -16.19 -27.67
N LYS A 42 -0.82 -16.17 -28.84
CA LYS A 42 -1.42 -14.95 -29.43
C LYS A 42 -2.59 -14.42 -28.60
N GLU A 43 -3.42 -15.31 -28.06
CA GLU A 43 -4.53 -14.94 -27.16
C GLU A 43 -4.00 -14.37 -25.85
N GLU A 44 -2.91 -14.93 -25.31
CA GLU A 44 -2.24 -14.43 -24.10
C GLU A 44 -1.51 -13.09 -24.33
N GLU A 45 -0.87 -12.90 -25.49
CA GLU A 45 -0.26 -11.62 -25.90
C GLU A 45 -1.31 -10.52 -26.16
N ALA A 46 -2.42 -10.85 -26.81
CA ALA A 46 -3.54 -9.92 -27.04
C ALA A 46 -4.21 -9.52 -25.72
N ALA A 47 -4.45 -10.48 -24.83
CA ALA A 47 -4.99 -10.20 -23.49
C ALA A 47 -4.05 -9.34 -22.65
N LYS A 48 -2.73 -9.51 -22.81
CA LYS A 48 -1.73 -8.68 -22.13
C LYS A 48 -1.66 -7.26 -22.68
N ALA A 49 -1.78 -7.07 -24.01
CA ALA A 49 -1.80 -5.76 -24.64
C ALA A 49 -3.07 -4.96 -24.30
N GLU A 50 -4.24 -5.62 -24.27
CA GLU A 50 -5.49 -5.02 -23.82
C GLU A 50 -5.43 -4.65 -22.32
N GLU A 51 -4.80 -5.50 -21.51
CA GLU A 51 -4.55 -5.25 -20.08
C GLU A 51 -3.60 -4.05 -19.87
N GLU A 52 -2.55 -3.89 -20.68
CA GLU A 52 -1.65 -2.73 -20.62
C GLU A 52 -2.34 -1.42 -21.01
N GLN A 53 -3.18 -1.41 -22.05
CA GLN A 53 -3.93 -0.22 -22.47
C GLN A 53 -4.92 0.27 -21.39
N GLU A 54 -5.64 -0.64 -20.75
CA GLU A 54 -6.60 -0.29 -19.70
C GLU A 54 -5.90 0.28 -18.44
N LEU A 55 -4.68 -0.19 -18.16
CA LEU A 55 -3.85 0.37 -17.08
C LEU A 55 -3.43 1.81 -17.38
N GLU A 56 -3.07 2.12 -18.62
CA GLU A 56 -2.74 3.50 -19.02
C GLU A 56 -3.94 4.44 -18.89
N GLU A 57 -5.13 4.00 -19.31
CA GLU A 57 -6.35 4.80 -19.18
C GLU A 57 -6.70 5.14 -17.72
N ARG A 58 -6.45 4.24 -16.77
CA ARG A 58 -6.66 4.50 -15.34
C ARG A 58 -5.63 5.47 -14.75
N ASP A 59 -4.39 5.42 -15.24
CA ASP A 59 -3.31 6.31 -14.80
C ASP A 59 -3.47 7.74 -15.32
N ASP A 60 -4.04 7.92 -16.51
CA ASP A 60 -4.19 9.23 -17.15
C ASP A 60 -5.36 10.08 -16.64
N GLN A 61 -6.26 9.51 -15.82
CA GLN A 61 -7.34 10.29 -15.20
C GLN A 61 -6.76 11.41 -14.29
N PRO A 62 -7.35 12.60 -14.16
CA PRO A 62 -6.88 13.57 -13.18
C PRO A 62 -7.01 13.01 -11.75
N ASP A 63 -6.11 13.39 -10.85
CA ASP A 63 -6.26 13.09 -9.41
C ASP A 63 -7.63 13.64 -8.94
N PRO A 64 -8.54 12.80 -8.43
CA PRO A 64 -9.86 13.25 -8.00
C PRO A 64 -9.80 14.22 -6.82
N PHE A 65 -8.71 14.20 -6.03
CA PHE A 65 -8.57 15.01 -4.82
C PHE A 65 -7.23 15.75 -4.78
N PRO A 66 -7.01 16.71 -5.69
CA PRO A 66 -5.76 17.44 -5.74
C PRO A 66 -5.47 18.15 -4.41
N GLU A 67 -4.20 18.30 -4.08
CA GLU A 67 -3.78 19.04 -2.90
C GLU A 67 -4.17 20.52 -3.01
N GLN A 68 -4.78 21.04 -1.96
CA GLN A 68 -5.24 22.43 -1.86
C GLN A 68 -4.71 23.08 -0.59
N ASP A 69 -4.62 24.41 -0.61
CA ASP A 69 -4.21 25.21 0.56
C ASP A 69 -5.27 25.23 1.68
N SER A 70 -6.52 24.87 1.37
CA SER A 70 -7.63 24.76 2.31
C SER A 70 -8.75 23.89 1.77
N TYR A 71 -9.51 23.25 2.66
CA TYR A 71 -10.72 22.48 2.34
C TYR A 71 -11.91 22.94 3.18
N GLU A 72 -13.12 22.72 2.65
CA GLU A 72 -14.36 22.88 3.40
C GLU A 72 -14.77 21.55 4.04
N TYR A 73 -15.05 21.57 5.34
CA TYR A 73 -15.42 20.38 6.11
C TYR A 73 -16.91 20.43 6.44
N LYS A 74 -17.70 19.58 5.76
CA LYS A 74 -19.14 19.46 6.02
C LYS A 74 -19.44 18.70 7.31
N ASP A 75 -18.56 17.77 7.69
CA ASP A 75 -18.70 16.95 8.88
C ASP A 75 -17.87 17.53 10.04
N LEU A 76 -18.50 17.67 11.21
CA LEU A 76 -17.88 18.24 12.41
C LEU A 76 -16.67 17.41 12.89
N THR A 77 -16.70 16.09 12.73
CA THR A 77 -15.60 15.22 13.14
C THR A 77 -14.36 15.43 12.27
N LEU A 78 -14.55 15.66 10.97
CA LEU A 78 -13.47 15.97 10.04
C LEU A 78 -12.89 17.37 10.27
N ASP A 79 -13.73 18.35 10.61
CA ASP A 79 -13.27 19.69 11.03
C ASP A 79 -12.44 19.64 12.33
N GLU A 80 -12.82 18.79 13.28
CA GLU A 80 -12.04 18.56 14.51
C GLU A 80 -10.65 17.98 14.25
N ILE A 81 -10.48 17.15 13.21
CA ILE A 81 -9.16 16.65 12.77
C ILE A 81 -8.30 17.83 12.30
N GLU A 82 -8.85 18.72 11.46
CA GLU A 82 -8.12 19.88 10.96
C GLU A 82 -7.77 20.87 12.08
N LYS A 83 -8.66 21.08 13.06
CA LYS A 83 -8.35 21.88 14.27
C LYS A 83 -7.19 21.29 15.06
N ALA A 84 -7.24 19.99 15.35
CA ALA A 84 -6.16 19.30 16.06
C ALA A 84 -4.82 19.38 15.30
N ARG A 85 -4.86 19.28 13.97
CA ARG A 85 -3.69 19.47 13.11
C ARG A 85 -3.14 20.88 13.20
N LYS A 86 -3.98 21.92 13.11
CA LYS A 86 -3.56 23.33 13.23
C LYS A 86 -2.91 23.62 14.59
N ASP A 87 -3.47 23.07 15.67
CA ASP A 87 -2.92 23.20 17.02
C ASP A 87 -1.55 22.52 17.15
N PHE A 88 -1.42 21.32 16.60
CA PHE A 88 -0.15 20.62 16.51
C PHE A 88 0.88 21.41 15.69
N TYR A 89 0.51 21.85 14.49
CA TYR A 89 1.40 22.53 13.56
C TYR A 89 1.86 23.89 14.08
N SER A 90 0.98 24.66 14.70
CA SER A 90 1.32 25.93 15.33
C SER A 90 2.28 25.73 16.51
N SER A 91 2.05 24.70 17.33
CA SER A 91 2.96 24.27 18.39
C SER A 91 4.32 23.88 17.85
N TYR A 92 4.36 23.08 16.78
CA TYR A 92 5.59 22.63 16.13
C TYR A 92 6.39 23.82 15.57
N LYS A 93 5.75 24.74 14.85
CA LYS A 93 6.37 25.99 14.36
C LYS A 93 6.92 26.84 15.49
N LYS A 94 6.22 26.96 16.62
CA LYS A 94 6.69 27.71 17.79
C LYS A 94 7.97 27.08 18.36
N VAL A 95 7.99 25.76 18.55
CA VAL A 95 9.19 25.05 19.03
C VAL A 95 10.35 25.21 18.05
N ASN A 96 10.12 25.06 16.74
CA ASN A 96 11.18 25.20 15.75
C ASN A 96 11.76 26.62 15.71
N ARG A 97 10.92 27.66 15.81
CA ARG A 97 11.39 29.05 15.91
C ARG A 97 12.27 29.28 17.14
N TRP A 98 11.88 28.74 18.31
CA TRP A 98 12.67 28.83 19.52
C TRP A 98 14.02 28.12 19.39
N LYS A 99 14.04 26.92 18.78
CA LYS A 99 15.29 26.20 18.49
C LYS A 99 16.24 27.04 17.64
N VAL A 100 15.75 27.59 16.54
CA VAL A 100 16.55 28.43 15.64
C VAL A 100 17.07 29.67 16.36
N ALA A 101 16.21 30.39 17.09
CA ALA A 101 16.61 31.58 17.85
C ALA A 101 17.71 31.27 18.89
N LEU A 102 17.56 30.17 19.65
CA LEU A 102 18.52 29.77 20.66
C LEU A 102 19.85 29.30 20.05
N SER A 103 19.82 28.63 18.90
CA SER A 103 21.03 28.29 18.15
C SER A 103 21.77 29.53 17.66
N ILE A 104 21.06 30.55 17.16
CA ILE A 104 21.66 31.82 16.73
C ILE A 104 22.29 32.55 17.93
N VAL A 105 21.59 32.62 19.07
CA VAL A 105 22.13 33.22 20.30
C VAL A 105 23.36 32.45 20.79
N GLY A 106 23.32 31.12 20.79
CA GLY A 106 24.46 30.28 21.15
C GLY A 106 25.67 30.54 20.26
N LEU A 107 25.46 30.64 18.94
CA LEU A 107 26.53 30.97 17.99
C LEU A 107 27.10 32.37 18.25
N ALA A 108 26.25 33.37 18.50
CA ALA A 108 26.68 34.72 18.84
C ALA A 108 27.54 34.75 20.13
N ILE A 109 27.16 33.98 21.15
CA ILE A 109 27.96 33.83 22.39
C ILE A 109 29.33 33.24 22.08
N ILE A 110 29.41 32.17 21.28
CA ILE A 110 30.67 31.54 20.90
C ILE A 110 31.59 32.54 20.18
N VAL A 111 31.05 33.28 19.20
CA VAL A 111 31.80 34.28 18.43
C VAL A 111 32.26 35.43 19.33
N LEU A 112 31.39 35.94 20.21
CA LEU A 112 31.74 37.00 21.14
C LEU A 112 32.89 36.58 22.07
N PHE A 113 32.82 35.38 22.65
CA PHE A 113 33.87 34.87 23.54
C PHE A 113 35.16 34.47 22.80
N TRP A 114 35.12 34.34 21.47
CA TRP A 114 36.32 34.19 20.64
C TRP A 114 36.98 35.54 20.35
N ILE A 115 36.20 36.62 20.15
CA ILE A 115 36.72 37.96 19.82
C ILE A 115 37.15 38.73 21.08
N LEU A 116 36.34 38.74 22.14
CA LEU A 116 36.56 39.57 23.34
C LEU A 116 37.96 39.41 23.95
N PRO A 117 38.48 38.18 24.15
CA PRO A 117 39.81 37.99 24.74
C PRO A 117 40.95 38.60 23.91
N ASN A 118 40.80 38.59 22.57
CA ASN A 118 41.78 39.16 21.65
C ASN A 118 41.77 40.70 21.70
N VAL A 119 40.59 41.32 21.79
CA VAL A 119 40.42 42.78 21.85
C VAL A 119 40.82 43.35 23.21
N LEU A 120 40.51 42.64 24.30
CA LEU A 120 40.78 43.09 25.68
C LEU A 120 42.16 42.68 26.20
N HIS A 121 42.98 42.01 25.36
CA HIS A 121 44.32 41.51 25.69
C HIS A 121 44.36 40.70 26.99
N TRP A 122 43.35 39.84 27.18
CA TRP A 122 43.26 38.98 28.37
C TRP A 122 44.45 38.01 28.42
N GLY A 123 45.35 38.23 29.39
CA GLY A 123 46.46 37.33 29.68
C GLY A 123 47.82 37.69 29.03
N GLY A 124 47.92 38.77 28.24
CA GLY A 124 49.16 39.15 27.55
C GLY A 124 49.42 38.40 26.23
N GLU A 125 50.43 38.82 25.47
CA GLU A 125 50.66 38.43 24.05
C GLU A 125 50.80 36.92 23.79
N ASN A 126 51.09 36.09 24.79
CA ASN A 126 51.33 34.65 24.64
C ASN A 126 50.53 33.76 25.61
N SER A 127 49.40 34.24 26.15
CA SER A 127 48.59 33.44 27.06
C SER A 127 47.62 32.52 26.31
N MET A 128 47.58 31.24 26.70
CA MET A 128 46.58 30.27 26.22
C MET A 128 45.19 30.46 26.87
N VAL A 129 45.07 31.35 27.86
CA VAL A 129 43.83 31.57 28.62
C VAL A 129 42.64 31.97 27.73
N PRO A 130 42.75 32.93 26.78
CA PRO A 130 41.74 33.22 25.75
C PRO A 130 41.18 32.00 25.03
N MET A 131 42.08 31.11 24.60
CA MET A 131 41.73 29.89 23.87
C MET A 131 40.98 28.91 24.77
N MET A 132 41.44 28.70 26.01
CA MET A 132 40.76 27.79 26.95
C MET A 132 39.37 28.30 27.34
N VAL A 133 39.20 29.60 27.54
CA VAL A 133 37.89 30.20 27.86
C VAL A 133 36.92 30.06 26.70
N SER A 134 37.34 30.40 25.48
CA SER A 134 36.48 30.25 24.29
C SER A 134 36.10 28.79 24.03
N LEU A 135 37.03 27.85 24.20
CA LEU A 135 36.76 26.42 24.06
C LEU A 135 35.81 25.90 25.14
N GLY A 136 35.97 26.37 26.39
CA GLY A 136 35.07 26.05 27.51
C GLY A 136 33.65 26.56 27.29
N VAL A 137 33.49 27.79 26.81
CA VAL A 137 32.19 28.37 26.44
C VAL A 137 31.56 27.61 25.28
N ALA A 138 32.33 27.28 24.24
CA ALA A 138 31.85 26.50 23.11
C ALA A 138 31.35 25.11 23.55
N ALA A 139 32.12 24.40 24.38
CA ALA A 139 31.70 23.12 24.95
C ALA A 139 30.42 23.26 25.79
N GLY A 140 30.32 24.29 26.64
CA GLY A 140 29.12 24.56 27.44
C GLY A 140 27.87 24.83 26.60
N VAL A 141 28.00 25.64 25.54
CA VAL A 141 26.90 25.92 24.61
C VAL A 141 26.46 24.65 23.88
N LEU A 142 27.39 23.82 23.42
CA LEU A 142 27.07 22.55 22.76
C LEU A 142 26.32 21.59 23.69
N VAL A 143 26.75 21.48 24.95
CA VAL A 143 26.05 20.68 25.97
C VAL A 143 24.65 21.22 26.21
N ALA A 144 24.49 22.54 26.36
CA ALA A 144 23.18 23.17 26.55
C ALA A 144 22.23 22.92 25.37
N LEU A 145 22.72 23.05 24.13
CA LEU A 145 21.95 22.75 22.92
C LEU A 145 21.58 21.26 22.85
N GLY A 146 22.48 20.35 23.24
CA GLY A 146 22.23 18.92 23.31
C GLY A 146 21.10 18.56 24.29
N VAL A 147 21.17 19.08 25.53
CA VAL A 147 20.13 18.88 26.55
C VAL A 147 18.79 19.43 26.07
N MET A 148 18.77 20.63 25.49
CA MET A 148 17.56 21.23 24.94
C MET A 148 16.97 20.43 23.79
N SER A 149 17.81 19.92 22.89
CA SER A 149 17.37 19.06 21.78
C SER A 149 16.68 17.79 22.31
N TYR A 150 17.24 17.17 23.34
CA TYR A 150 16.64 16.01 24.00
C TYR A 150 15.28 16.31 24.65
N VAL A 151 15.19 17.39 25.45
CA VAL A 151 13.93 17.78 26.12
C VAL A 151 12.84 18.14 25.11
N THR A 152 13.19 18.92 24.09
CA THR A 152 12.24 19.32 23.04
C THR A 152 11.79 18.15 22.19
N ARG A 153 12.67 17.18 21.89
CA ARG A 153 12.30 15.94 21.20
C ARG A 153 11.24 15.18 22.00
N LYS A 154 11.48 14.92 23.30
CA LYS A 154 10.51 14.24 24.16
C LYS A 154 9.18 14.97 24.26
N SER A 155 9.19 16.30 24.30
CA SER A 155 7.96 17.10 24.28
C SER A 155 7.23 17.03 22.95
N ASN A 156 7.95 17.05 21.82
CA ASN A 156 7.36 16.95 20.50
C ASN A 156 6.75 15.57 20.27
N ASP A 157 7.43 14.50 20.70
CA ASP A 157 6.91 13.13 20.61
C ASP A 157 5.57 12.99 21.33
N LYS A 158 5.43 13.59 22.52
CA LYS A 158 4.14 13.63 23.25
C LYS A 158 3.05 14.37 22.47
N LYS A 159 3.37 15.49 21.84
CA LYS A 159 2.41 16.28 21.05
C LYS A 159 1.98 15.57 19.78
N ILE A 160 2.92 14.89 19.10
CA ILE A 160 2.62 14.06 17.93
C ILE A 160 1.68 12.93 18.32
N LYS A 161 1.99 12.21 19.41
CA LYS A 161 1.11 11.13 19.90
C LYS A 161 -0.28 11.61 20.27
N ALA A 162 -0.39 12.75 20.96
CA ALA A 162 -1.67 13.34 21.29
C ALA A 162 -2.48 13.69 20.03
N TYR A 163 -1.82 14.29 19.03
CA TYR A 163 -2.43 14.57 17.74
C TYR A 163 -2.93 13.30 17.04
N PHE A 164 -2.09 12.27 16.92
CA PHE A 164 -2.49 11.00 16.30
C PHE A 164 -3.62 10.30 17.03
N THR A 165 -3.64 10.38 18.37
CA THR A 165 -4.74 9.85 19.18
C THR A 165 -6.06 10.53 18.83
N ILE A 166 -6.07 11.86 18.72
CA ILE A 166 -7.27 12.61 18.32
C ILE A 166 -7.66 12.30 16.88
N LEU A 167 -6.68 12.32 15.96
CA LEU A 167 -6.91 12.04 14.55
C LEU A 167 -7.60 10.69 14.36
N TYR A 168 -7.05 9.62 14.94
CA TYR A 168 -7.62 8.29 14.77
C TYR A 168 -8.95 8.10 15.50
N ALA A 169 -9.13 8.68 16.68
CA ALA A 169 -10.41 8.65 17.37
C ALA A 169 -11.52 9.29 16.52
N LYS A 170 -11.24 10.44 15.91
CA LYS A 170 -12.22 11.16 15.07
C LYS A 170 -12.40 10.51 13.70
N LEU A 171 -11.32 10.01 13.10
CA LEU A 171 -11.37 9.26 11.85
C LEU A 171 -12.24 8.01 12.02
N ASN A 172 -12.00 7.20 13.05
CA ASN A 172 -12.77 5.98 13.31
C ASN A 172 -14.23 6.32 13.64
N ALA A 173 -14.49 7.36 14.44
CA ALA A 173 -15.86 7.82 14.68
C ALA A 173 -16.60 8.20 13.39
N TYR A 174 -15.92 8.88 12.47
CA TYR A 174 -16.48 9.24 11.16
C TYR A 174 -16.74 8.01 10.28
N LEU A 175 -15.74 7.14 10.15
CA LEU A 175 -15.76 5.96 9.27
C LEU A 175 -16.84 4.95 9.69
N PHE A 176 -16.98 4.71 10.99
CA PHE A 176 -17.96 3.74 11.52
C PHE A 176 -19.34 4.35 11.78
N SER A 177 -19.51 5.67 11.62
CA SER A 177 -20.81 6.33 11.82
C SER A 177 -21.86 5.75 10.86
N GLY A 178 -22.92 5.16 11.43
CA GLY A 178 -24.03 4.54 10.71
C GLY A 178 -23.85 3.05 10.43
N LEU A 179 -22.72 2.45 10.81
CA LEU A 179 -22.49 1.02 10.67
C LEU A 179 -22.83 0.26 11.97
N PRO A 180 -23.33 -1.00 11.88
CA PRO A 180 -23.61 -1.85 13.03
C PRO A 180 -22.32 -2.42 13.65
N VAL A 181 -21.49 -1.52 14.19
CA VAL A 181 -20.19 -1.83 14.80
C VAL A 181 -20.31 -1.81 16.32
N GLY A 182 -19.80 -2.85 16.96
CA GLY A 182 -19.69 -2.94 18.41
C GLY A 182 -18.59 -2.05 18.99
N GLU A 183 -18.17 -2.34 20.22
CA GLU A 183 -17.11 -1.57 20.88
C GLU A 183 -15.78 -1.69 20.12
N ILE A 184 -15.17 -0.54 19.83
CA ILE A 184 -13.86 -0.45 19.20
C ILE A 184 -12.79 -0.45 20.29
N GLN A 185 -11.89 -1.42 20.23
CA GLN A 185 -10.71 -1.52 21.11
C GLN A 185 -9.42 -1.28 20.33
N GLY A 186 -8.40 -0.77 21.01
CA GLY A 186 -7.12 -0.41 20.38
C GLY A 186 -6.99 1.09 20.11
N GLY A 187 -6.22 1.47 19.09
CA GLY A 187 -6.06 2.87 18.68
C GLY A 187 -4.68 3.19 18.11
N ALA A 188 -4.33 4.48 18.07
CA ALA A 188 -3.19 5.02 17.33
C ALA A 188 -1.84 4.30 17.52
N ASP A 189 -1.49 3.91 18.75
CA ASP A 189 -0.23 3.24 19.07
C ASP A 189 -0.30 1.70 18.95
N SER A 190 -1.49 1.13 18.77
CA SER A 190 -1.69 -0.31 18.59
C SER A 190 -1.18 -0.74 17.22
N LYS A 191 -0.46 -1.87 17.20
CA LYS A 191 0.19 -2.42 16.02
C LYS A 191 -0.22 -3.86 15.79
N ILE A 192 -0.14 -4.31 14.55
CA ILE A 192 -0.15 -5.73 14.22
C ILE A 192 1.27 -6.29 14.30
N THR A 193 1.38 -7.58 14.61
CA THR A 193 2.66 -8.29 14.53
C THR A 193 2.96 -8.74 13.11
N LYS A 194 4.21 -9.15 12.88
CA LYS A 194 4.63 -9.70 11.59
C LYS A 194 3.90 -11.00 11.27
N GLU A 195 3.75 -11.86 12.27
CA GLU A 195 3.11 -13.16 12.17
C GLU A 195 1.64 -13.02 11.81
N GLU A 196 0.95 -12.05 12.42
CA GLU A 196 -0.44 -11.74 12.10
C GLU A 196 -0.66 -11.28 10.66
N PHE A 197 0.30 -10.54 10.09
CA PHE A 197 0.24 -10.17 8.68
C PHE A 197 0.58 -11.36 7.78
N GLN A 198 1.67 -12.08 8.06
CA GLN A 198 2.09 -13.23 7.24
C GLN A 198 1.08 -14.38 7.22
N ALA A 199 0.18 -14.46 8.20
CA ALA A 199 -0.93 -15.41 8.23
C ALA A 199 -1.85 -15.34 6.99
N ASN A 200 -1.86 -14.21 6.25
CA ASN A 200 -2.61 -14.13 4.99
C ASN A 200 -2.02 -15.00 3.86
N GLY A 201 -0.73 -15.35 3.92
CA GLY A 201 -0.04 -16.15 2.90
C GLY A 201 0.21 -15.43 1.57
N MET A 202 -0.17 -14.16 1.43
CA MET A 202 -0.03 -13.35 0.21
C MET A 202 1.38 -12.77 0.04
N TYR A 203 2.04 -12.45 1.17
CA TYR A 203 3.34 -11.78 1.19
C TYR A 203 4.36 -12.56 2.05
N PRO A 204 4.78 -13.76 1.60
CA PRO A 204 5.59 -14.67 2.42
C PRO A 204 7.00 -14.13 2.76
N LYS A 205 7.56 -13.24 1.94
CA LYS A 205 8.94 -12.73 2.07
C LYS A 205 9.05 -11.43 2.86
N VAL A 206 7.98 -10.99 3.52
CA VAL A 206 8.00 -9.78 4.34
C VAL A 206 9.02 -9.92 5.47
N LEU A 207 9.84 -8.89 5.63
CA LEU A 207 10.84 -8.81 6.70
C LEU A 207 10.46 -7.79 7.77
N SER A 208 9.87 -6.67 7.36
CA SER A 208 9.47 -5.57 8.23
C SER A 208 8.04 -5.13 7.96
N ILE A 209 7.32 -4.79 9.03
CA ILE A 209 5.97 -4.24 8.96
C ILE A 209 5.91 -2.99 9.83
N GLY A 210 5.54 -1.87 9.22
CA GLY A 210 5.08 -0.69 9.91
C GLY A 210 3.56 -0.74 9.98
N SER A 211 3.00 -0.67 11.18
CA SER A 211 1.55 -0.53 11.36
C SER A 211 1.22 0.45 12.48
N ARG A 212 -0.01 0.95 12.42
CA ARG A 212 -0.60 1.91 13.35
C ARG A 212 -2.12 1.79 13.29
N ASP A 213 -2.78 2.35 14.29
CA ASP A 213 -4.24 2.29 14.43
C ASP A 213 -4.82 0.89 14.27
N ASN A 214 -4.16 -0.12 14.83
CA ASN A 214 -4.73 -1.46 14.88
C ASN A 214 -5.90 -1.47 15.87
N ILE A 215 -7.11 -1.54 15.34
CA ILE A 215 -8.35 -1.61 16.10
C ILE A 215 -9.01 -2.97 15.92
N THR A 216 -9.71 -3.41 16.95
CA THR A 216 -10.55 -4.61 16.94
C THR A 216 -11.98 -4.23 17.30
N PHE A 217 -12.96 -4.80 16.61
CA PHE A 217 -14.38 -4.52 16.78
C PHE A 217 -15.23 -5.68 16.28
N SER A 218 -16.52 -5.70 16.61
CA SER A 218 -17.48 -6.61 16.00
C SER A 218 -18.32 -5.89 14.95
N TYR A 219 -18.63 -6.54 13.83
CA TYR A 219 -19.57 -6.06 12.84
C TYR A 219 -20.74 -7.04 12.73
N ARG A 220 -21.92 -6.64 13.20
CA ARG A 220 -23.13 -7.47 13.42
C ARG A 220 -23.01 -8.67 14.38
N ASP A 221 -21.86 -9.35 14.41
CA ASP A 221 -21.45 -10.48 15.27
C ASP A 221 -20.11 -11.09 14.77
N MET A 222 -19.61 -10.63 13.62
CA MET A 222 -18.34 -11.04 13.04
C MET A 222 -17.19 -10.25 13.66
N ASP A 223 -16.25 -10.97 14.28
CA ASP A 223 -15.01 -10.38 14.79
C ASP A 223 -14.18 -9.81 13.65
N CYS A 224 -13.76 -8.56 13.83
CA CYS A 224 -13.03 -7.77 12.85
C CYS A 224 -11.82 -7.09 13.49
N SER A 225 -10.79 -6.87 12.69
CA SER A 225 -9.69 -5.97 13.02
C SER A 225 -9.22 -5.22 11.79
N LEU A 226 -8.83 -3.97 11.98
CA LEU A 226 -8.42 -3.07 10.90
C LEU A 226 -7.15 -2.35 11.34
N ALA A 227 -6.19 -2.21 10.43
CA ALA A 227 -4.97 -1.45 10.69
C ALA A 227 -4.46 -0.74 9.43
N ASP A 228 -3.83 0.42 9.62
CA ASP A 228 -2.96 1.01 8.60
C ASP A 228 -1.65 0.23 8.57
N CYS A 229 -1.24 -0.26 7.40
CA CYS A 229 -0.07 -1.13 7.27
C CYS A 229 0.79 -0.76 6.07
N ALA A 230 2.11 -0.87 6.27
CA ALA A 230 3.12 -0.87 5.22
C ALA A 230 4.06 -2.06 5.45
N ALA A 231 4.21 -2.92 4.44
CA ALA A 231 5.07 -4.10 4.51
C ALA A 231 6.23 -3.98 3.53
N GLN A 232 7.41 -4.46 3.95
CA GLN A 232 8.63 -4.40 3.17
C GLN A 232 9.38 -5.73 3.19
N LYS A 233 10.03 -6.05 2.07
CA LYS A 233 10.96 -7.17 1.92
C LYS A 233 12.37 -6.66 1.61
N ASP A 234 13.36 -7.53 1.74
CA ASP A 234 14.71 -7.24 1.27
C ASP A 234 14.78 -7.42 -0.25
N ALA A 235 15.33 -6.40 -0.93
CA ALA A 235 15.66 -6.42 -2.35
C ALA A 235 17.18 -6.24 -2.59
N GLY A 236 18.00 -6.59 -1.59
CA GLY A 236 19.46 -6.55 -1.62
C GLY A 236 20.03 -5.22 -1.11
N LYS A 237 19.97 -4.16 -1.92
CA LYS A 237 20.56 -2.86 -1.55
C LYS A 237 19.63 -1.98 -0.72
N ALA A 238 18.33 -2.20 -0.83
CA ALA A 238 17.30 -1.44 -0.13
C ALA A 238 16.10 -2.33 0.15
N MET A 239 15.30 -1.93 1.15
CA MET A 239 14.00 -2.54 1.39
C MET A 239 13.05 -2.14 0.27
N GLN A 240 12.31 -3.11 -0.27
CA GLN A 240 11.26 -2.88 -1.25
C GLN A 240 9.90 -2.97 -0.56
N THR A 241 9.07 -1.95 -0.75
CA THR A 241 7.67 -1.96 -0.31
C THR A 241 6.87 -2.95 -1.15
N VAL A 242 6.09 -3.80 -0.47
CA VAL A 242 5.24 -4.83 -1.09
C VAL A 242 3.76 -4.66 -0.78
N PHE A 243 3.43 -3.79 0.18
CA PHE A 243 2.06 -3.43 0.51
C PHE A 243 2.05 -2.09 1.25
N VAL A 244 1.12 -1.21 0.91
CA VAL A 244 0.77 0.00 1.67
C VAL A 244 -0.74 0.19 1.59
N GLY A 245 -1.41 0.25 2.72
CA GLY A 245 -2.85 0.44 2.72
C GLY A 245 -3.54 0.01 4.01
N LYS A 246 -4.81 -0.38 3.87
CA LYS A 246 -5.67 -0.81 4.97
C LYS A 246 -5.69 -2.34 5.00
N TYR A 247 -5.42 -2.90 6.17
CA TYR A 247 -5.42 -4.34 6.38
C TYR A 247 -6.60 -4.72 7.27
N LEU A 248 -7.67 -5.24 6.65
CA LEU A 248 -8.87 -5.71 7.34
C LEU A 248 -8.79 -7.23 7.49
N ARG A 249 -9.02 -7.74 8.70
CA ARG A 249 -9.06 -9.17 9.01
C ARG A 249 -10.39 -9.48 9.67
N THR A 250 -11.07 -10.50 9.20
CA THR A 250 -12.39 -10.87 9.71
C THR A 250 -12.46 -12.37 9.96
N ALA A 251 -13.34 -12.78 10.89
CA ALA A 251 -13.76 -14.17 10.97
C ALA A 251 -14.51 -14.57 9.69
N ASN A 252 -14.47 -15.86 9.33
CA ASN A 252 -15.27 -16.40 8.24
C ASN A 252 -15.77 -17.83 8.55
N SER A 253 -16.60 -18.39 7.67
CA SER A 253 -17.09 -19.77 7.77
C SER A 253 -16.36 -20.76 6.85
N PHE A 254 -15.22 -20.34 6.28
CA PHE A 254 -14.44 -21.14 5.34
C PHE A 254 -13.77 -22.32 6.06
N HIS A 255 -13.91 -23.51 5.47
CA HIS A 255 -13.38 -24.78 5.98
C HIS A 255 -12.79 -25.62 4.84
N GLY A 256 -12.27 -24.95 3.82
CA GLY A 256 -11.57 -25.56 2.69
C GLY A 256 -10.10 -25.86 3.01
N SER A 257 -9.25 -25.88 1.98
CA SER A 257 -7.83 -26.17 2.15
C SER A 257 -7.09 -25.10 2.98
N GLU A 258 -5.96 -25.48 3.59
CA GLU A 258 -5.05 -24.55 4.30
C GLU A 258 -4.47 -23.46 3.38
N ASN A 259 -4.29 -23.79 2.09
CA ASN A 259 -3.86 -22.82 1.10
C ASN A 259 -4.97 -21.83 0.74
N GLY A 260 -6.24 -22.24 0.90
CA GLY A 260 -7.40 -21.38 0.76
C GLY A 260 -7.54 -20.81 -0.65
N LEU A 261 -8.21 -19.65 -0.72
CA LEU A 261 -8.36 -18.89 -1.96
C LEU A 261 -7.67 -17.54 -1.84
N VAL A 262 -7.11 -17.06 -2.95
CA VAL A 262 -6.61 -15.68 -3.09
C VAL A 262 -7.33 -15.04 -4.27
N LEU A 263 -7.99 -13.91 -4.02
CA LEU A 263 -8.63 -13.09 -5.03
C LEU A 263 -7.80 -11.83 -5.20
N TYR A 264 -7.57 -11.41 -6.43
CA TYR A 264 -6.81 -10.20 -6.72
C TYR A 264 -7.52 -9.36 -7.76
N PHE A 265 -7.83 -8.12 -7.38
CA PHE A 265 -8.36 -7.07 -8.22
C PHE A 265 -7.22 -6.15 -8.60
N ARG A 266 -6.88 -6.18 -9.89
CA ARG A 266 -5.81 -5.35 -10.42
C ARG A 266 -6.28 -3.91 -10.45
N GLY A 267 -5.39 -2.98 -10.08
CA GLY A 267 -5.55 -1.60 -10.49
C GLY A 267 -4.30 -1.10 -11.17
N ASN A 268 -3.99 0.17 -10.98
CA ASN A 268 -3.10 0.94 -11.85
C ASN A 268 -1.60 0.56 -11.74
N LYS A 269 -0.69 1.27 -12.43
CA LYS A 269 0.76 0.96 -12.43
C LYS A 269 1.42 1.01 -11.05
N ARG A 270 0.76 1.58 -10.04
CA ARG A 270 1.23 1.64 -8.64
C ARG A 270 0.78 0.45 -7.79
N ALA A 271 -0.05 -0.45 -8.35
CA ALA A 271 -0.49 -1.66 -7.68
C ALA A 271 0.70 -2.53 -7.23
N LEU A 272 0.55 -3.17 -6.07
CA LEU A 272 1.56 -4.02 -5.44
C LEU A 272 0.98 -5.44 -5.31
N PRO A 273 0.90 -6.20 -6.41
CA PRO A 273 0.29 -7.52 -6.42
C PRO A 273 0.93 -8.46 -5.41
N PRO A 274 0.15 -9.37 -4.79
CA PRO A 274 0.68 -10.39 -3.91
C PRO A 274 1.80 -11.23 -4.56
N GLU A 275 2.88 -11.45 -3.81
CA GLU A 275 4.03 -12.24 -4.29
C GLU A 275 3.70 -13.74 -4.41
N SER A 276 2.63 -14.19 -3.75
CA SER A 276 2.19 -15.58 -3.80
C SER A 276 1.54 -15.95 -5.12
N LEU A 277 0.98 -15.00 -5.89
CA LEU A 277 0.15 -15.30 -7.08
C LEU A 277 0.82 -16.23 -8.10
N PRO A 278 2.11 -16.07 -8.46
CA PRO A 278 2.76 -16.96 -9.43
C PRO A 278 2.87 -18.42 -8.96
N ASN A 279 2.74 -18.68 -7.67
CA ASN A 279 2.85 -20.02 -7.07
C ASN A 279 1.49 -20.66 -6.79
N LEU A 280 0.39 -20.01 -7.17
CA LEU A 280 -0.97 -20.49 -6.93
C LEU A 280 -1.65 -20.89 -8.25
N ASN A 281 -2.50 -21.91 -8.18
CA ASN A 281 -3.27 -22.36 -9.35
C ASN A 281 -4.34 -21.32 -9.69
N LEU A 282 -4.38 -20.88 -10.94
CA LEU A 282 -5.42 -19.98 -11.44
C LEU A 282 -6.73 -20.75 -11.68
N LEU A 283 -7.80 -20.32 -11.03
CA LEU A 283 -9.13 -20.96 -11.10
C LEU A 283 -10.12 -20.19 -11.98
N GLU A 284 -9.95 -18.87 -12.06
CA GLU A 284 -10.82 -17.96 -12.79
C GLU A 284 -10.05 -16.65 -13.05
N LYS A 285 -10.14 -16.11 -14.27
CA LYS A 285 -9.61 -14.79 -14.63
C LYS A 285 -10.65 -14.08 -15.47
N ASN A 286 -10.94 -12.82 -15.14
CA ASN A 286 -11.64 -11.89 -16.01
C ASN A 286 -10.87 -10.55 -16.01
N LYS A 287 -11.42 -9.52 -16.68
CA LYS A 287 -10.80 -8.20 -16.78
C LYS A 287 -10.63 -7.51 -15.42
N ALA A 288 -11.59 -7.68 -14.51
CA ALA A 288 -11.59 -7.01 -13.21
C ALA A 288 -10.75 -7.74 -12.15
N TYR A 289 -10.79 -9.07 -12.12
CA TYR A 289 -10.15 -9.86 -11.08
C TYR A 289 -9.73 -11.26 -11.52
N ALA A 290 -8.85 -11.86 -10.73
CA ALA A 290 -8.47 -13.26 -10.82
C ALA A 290 -8.66 -13.97 -9.47
N ILE A 291 -9.02 -15.25 -9.51
CA ILE A 291 -9.17 -16.14 -8.35
C ILE A 291 -8.15 -17.26 -8.47
N TYR A 292 -7.39 -17.46 -7.41
CA TYR A 292 -6.36 -18.48 -7.28
C TYR A 292 -6.63 -19.38 -6.07
N GLY A 293 -6.18 -20.63 -6.12
CA GLY A 293 -6.28 -21.58 -5.00
C GLY A 293 -6.55 -23.01 -5.44
N ASP A 294 -7.11 -23.82 -4.55
CA ASP A 294 -7.50 -25.21 -4.87
C ASP A 294 -8.84 -25.24 -5.64
N PRO A 295 -8.97 -26.00 -6.75
CA PRO A 295 -10.25 -26.18 -7.43
C PRO A 295 -11.41 -26.62 -6.53
N ALA A 296 -11.12 -27.42 -5.49
CA ALA A 296 -12.13 -27.89 -4.54
C ALA A 296 -12.73 -26.75 -3.69
N ASP A 297 -11.99 -25.65 -3.53
CA ASP A 297 -12.40 -24.51 -2.73
C ASP A 297 -13.23 -23.48 -3.54
N LYS A 298 -13.25 -23.58 -4.88
CA LYS A 298 -14.03 -22.67 -5.74
C LYS A 298 -15.51 -22.60 -5.38
N LYS A 299 -16.07 -23.68 -4.82
CA LYS A 299 -17.46 -23.78 -4.34
C LYS A 299 -17.82 -22.78 -3.24
N PHE A 300 -16.83 -22.23 -2.52
CA PHE A 300 -17.03 -21.22 -1.50
C PHE A 300 -17.27 -19.81 -2.08
N ILE A 301 -16.97 -19.61 -3.37
CA ILE A 301 -17.30 -18.38 -4.09
C ILE A 301 -18.73 -18.48 -4.64
N THR A 302 -19.70 -18.24 -3.75
CA THR A 302 -21.14 -18.33 -4.04
C THR A 302 -21.61 -17.24 -5.01
N PRO A 303 -22.79 -17.39 -5.64
CA PRO A 303 -23.36 -16.33 -6.49
C PRO A 303 -23.49 -14.97 -5.77
N LYS A 304 -23.89 -14.96 -4.48
CA LYS A 304 -23.94 -13.73 -3.66
C LYS A 304 -22.58 -13.06 -3.56
N ILE A 305 -21.54 -13.84 -3.25
CA ILE A 305 -20.16 -13.34 -3.19
C ILE A 305 -19.74 -12.82 -4.56
N ARG A 306 -20.02 -13.54 -5.65
CA ARG A 306 -19.68 -13.11 -7.02
C ARG A 306 -20.33 -11.78 -7.39
N THR A 307 -21.57 -11.56 -6.99
CA THR A 307 -22.25 -10.27 -7.20
C THR A 307 -21.54 -9.15 -6.45
N LEU A 308 -21.18 -9.38 -5.18
CA LEU A 308 -20.42 -8.39 -4.41
C LEU A 308 -19.04 -8.13 -5.03
N LEU A 309 -18.30 -9.17 -5.40
CA LEU A 309 -16.98 -9.04 -6.04
C LEU A 309 -17.02 -8.17 -7.31
N LYS A 310 -18.10 -8.19 -8.09
CA LYS A 310 -18.26 -7.31 -9.27
C LYS A 310 -18.37 -5.82 -8.93
N GLY A 311 -18.74 -5.48 -7.70
CA GLY A 311 -18.82 -4.09 -7.22
C GLY A 311 -17.49 -3.53 -6.76
N ILE A 312 -16.41 -4.33 -6.73
CA ILE A 312 -15.06 -3.82 -6.43
C ILE A 312 -14.54 -3.10 -7.67
N HIS A 313 -14.27 -1.81 -7.52
CA HIS A 313 -13.67 -0.97 -8.55
C HIS A 313 -12.41 -0.33 -7.99
N THR A 314 -11.27 -0.61 -8.59
CA THR A 314 -10.01 0.08 -8.28
C THR A 314 -9.94 1.38 -9.06
N ASN A 315 -9.31 2.39 -8.46
CA ASN A 315 -9.22 3.74 -9.00
C ASN A 315 -7.89 4.39 -8.59
N LYS A 316 -7.85 5.73 -8.51
CA LYS A 316 -6.66 6.48 -8.09
C LYS A 316 -6.47 6.55 -6.58
N VAL A 317 -7.44 6.16 -5.76
CA VAL A 317 -7.36 6.12 -4.31
C VAL A 317 -7.21 4.68 -3.82
N LEU A 318 -8.16 3.81 -4.17
CA LEU A 318 -8.07 2.35 -3.99
C LEU A 318 -7.30 1.74 -5.16
N VAL A 319 -5.99 1.59 -4.97
CA VAL A 319 -5.03 1.21 -6.02
C VAL A 319 -5.17 -0.25 -6.42
N ASP A 320 -5.28 -1.16 -5.45
CA ASP A 320 -5.49 -2.58 -5.69
C ASP A 320 -6.17 -3.26 -4.50
N VAL A 321 -6.71 -4.46 -4.73
CA VAL A 321 -7.35 -5.25 -3.66
C VAL A 321 -6.88 -6.69 -3.75
N ALA A 322 -6.32 -7.21 -2.67
CA ALA A 322 -6.04 -8.63 -2.52
C ALA A 322 -6.81 -9.20 -1.32
N ILE A 323 -7.50 -10.32 -1.54
CA ILE A 323 -8.32 -10.98 -0.51
C ILE A 323 -7.83 -12.42 -0.37
N ALA A 324 -7.32 -12.79 0.80
CA ALA A 324 -7.02 -14.17 1.13
C ALA A 324 -8.11 -14.76 2.03
N ILE A 325 -8.71 -15.86 1.60
CA ILE A 325 -9.72 -16.61 2.36
C ILE A 325 -9.03 -17.87 2.86
N LYS A 326 -8.82 -17.94 4.17
CA LYS A 326 -8.21 -19.07 4.87
C LYS A 326 -9.21 -19.71 5.84
N PRO A 327 -8.95 -20.92 6.34
CA PRO A 327 -9.79 -21.53 7.37
C PRO A 327 -10.02 -20.59 8.56
N GLY A 328 -11.28 -20.26 8.82
CA GLY A 328 -11.73 -19.40 9.91
C GLY A 328 -11.44 -17.90 9.79
N LYS A 329 -10.65 -17.43 8.80
CA LYS A 329 -10.31 -16.01 8.63
C LYS A 329 -10.22 -15.54 7.18
N THR A 330 -10.72 -14.34 6.93
CA THR A 330 -10.51 -13.63 5.66
C THR A 330 -9.61 -12.41 5.91
N TYR A 331 -8.67 -12.19 5.01
CA TYR A 331 -7.71 -11.09 5.06
C TYR A 331 -7.87 -10.25 3.81
N PHE A 332 -8.13 -8.96 3.99
CA PHE A 332 -8.24 -7.97 2.93
C PHE A 332 -7.02 -7.05 3.02
N ALA A 333 -6.16 -7.11 2.02
CA ALA A 333 -5.09 -6.16 1.78
C ALA A 333 -5.62 -5.15 0.74
N LEU A 334 -6.09 -4.01 1.23
CA LEU A 334 -6.65 -2.94 0.41
C LEU A 334 -5.54 -1.90 0.19
N GLY A 335 -4.97 -1.87 -1.01
CA GLY A 335 -3.90 -0.94 -1.35
C GLY A 335 -4.45 0.45 -1.58
N TYR A 336 -3.93 1.43 -0.86
CA TYR A 336 -4.39 2.81 -0.92
C TYR A 336 -3.26 3.78 -1.21
N GLU A 337 -3.58 4.85 -1.92
CA GLU A 337 -2.67 5.96 -2.16
C GLU A 337 -2.26 6.71 -0.88
N ASP A 338 -1.13 7.41 -1.00
CA ASP A 338 -0.60 8.26 0.05
C ASP A 338 -1.57 9.36 0.48
N SER A 339 -2.49 9.79 -0.39
CA SER A 339 -3.53 10.78 -0.07
C SER A 339 -4.46 10.32 1.08
N LEU A 340 -4.64 9.01 1.27
CA LEU A 340 -5.33 8.41 2.41
C LEU A 340 -4.36 7.93 3.49
N MET A 341 -3.18 7.43 3.09
CA MET A 341 -2.26 6.73 3.99
C MET A 341 -1.25 7.67 4.70
N VAL A 342 -1.06 8.91 4.25
CA VAL A 342 -0.15 9.86 4.91
C VAL A 342 -0.89 10.66 5.98
N LEU A 343 -0.30 10.76 7.18
CA LEU A 343 -0.85 11.58 8.26
C LEU A 343 -0.56 13.06 7.98
N PRO A 344 -1.59 13.91 7.82
CA PRO A 344 -1.37 15.32 7.53
C PRO A 344 -0.75 15.97 8.76
N MET A 345 0.43 16.55 8.60
CA MET A 345 1.11 17.30 9.69
C MET A 345 1.27 18.77 9.34
N GLN A 346 1.66 19.06 8.09
CA GLN A 346 1.98 20.41 7.65
C GLN A 346 0.92 20.98 6.71
N ARG A 347 0.46 20.15 5.76
CA ARG A 347 -0.63 20.47 4.83
C ARG A 347 -1.99 20.28 5.49
N PRO A 348 -3.05 20.96 5.01
CA PRO A 348 -4.43 20.72 5.44
C PRO A 348 -4.81 19.25 5.29
N PHE A 349 -5.71 18.76 6.15
CA PHE A 349 -6.31 17.45 5.99
C PHE A 349 -7.27 17.45 4.79
N ASN A 350 -7.04 16.57 3.81
CA ASN A 350 -7.93 16.41 2.67
C ASN A 350 -9.05 15.41 3.04
N PRO A 351 -10.32 15.84 3.13
CA PRO A 351 -11.40 14.96 3.53
C PRO A 351 -11.85 13.99 2.41
N GLY A 352 -11.53 14.29 1.13
CA GLY A 352 -12.04 13.55 -0.02
C GLY A 352 -11.73 12.05 0.00
N PRO A 353 -10.45 11.64 0.10
CA PRO A 353 -10.08 10.22 0.18
C PRO A 353 -10.70 9.51 1.39
N THR A 354 -10.88 10.21 2.52
CA THR A 354 -11.52 9.64 3.72
C THR A 354 -13.03 9.44 3.53
N GLN A 355 -13.69 10.31 2.76
CA GLN A 355 -15.11 10.19 2.43
C GLN A 355 -15.35 8.98 1.52
N GLU A 356 -14.53 8.82 0.48
CA GLU A 356 -14.57 7.64 -0.39
C GLU A 356 -14.29 6.35 0.39
N TYR A 357 -13.24 6.36 1.22
CA TYR A 357 -12.90 5.20 2.05
C TYR A 357 -14.02 4.78 3.00
N LYS A 358 -14.85 5.71 3.48
CA LYS A 358 -16.00 5.37 4.33
C LYS A 358 -17.00 4.47 3.61
N GLU A 359 -17.29 4.77 2.34
CA GLU A 359 -18.21 4.00 1.51
C GLU A 359 -17.62 2.62 1.19
N GLU A 360 -16.33 2.58 0.85
CA GLU A 360 -15.60 1.34 0.59
C GLU A 360 -15.50 0.45 1.82
N LEU A 361 -15.22 1.00 3.01
CA LEU A 361 -15.17 0.23 4.25
C LEU A 361 -16.51 -0.43 4.55
N ALA A 362 -17.62 0.28 4.37
CA ALA A 362 -18.95 -0.29 4.52
C ALA A 362 -19.15 -1.47 3.54
N PHE A 363 -18.77 -1.29 2.28
CA PHE A 363 -18.83 -2.34 1.27
C PHE A 363 -17.96 -3.56 1.62
N PHE A 364 -16.71 -3.36 2.06
CA PHE A 364 -15.81 -4.47 2.41
C PHE A 364 -16.27 -5.22 3.66
N LEU A 365 -16.90 -4.54 4.62
CA LEU A 365 -17.52 -5.20 5.77
C LEU A 365 -18.71 -6.07 5.37
N GLU A 366 -19.55 -5.62 4.43
CA GLU A 366 -20.64 -6.45 3.88
C GLU A 366 -20.10 -7.65 3.08
N LEU A 367 -19.05 -7.45 2.29
CA LEU A 367 -18.37 -8.55 1.58
C LEU A 367 -17.77 -9.55 2.57
N ALA A 368 -17.09 -9.08 3.61
CA ALA A 368 -16.58 -9.94 4.69
C ALA A 368 -17.70 -10.71 5.38
N TYR A 369 -18.82 -10.04 5.67
CA TYR A 369 -19.97 -10.67 6.30
C TYR A 369 -20.59 -11.76 5.40
N ALA A 370 -20.58 -11.59 4.08
CA ALA A 370 -21.01 -12.64 3.15
C ALA A 370 -20.12 -13.90 3.18
N PHE A 371 -18.83 -13.78 3.55
CA PHE A 371 -17.96 -14.93 3.82
C PHE A 371 -18.18 -15.53 5.22
N TYR A 372 -18.70 -14.74 6.16
CA TYR A 372 -19.01 -15.17 7.52
C TYR A 372 -20.32 -15.97 7.61
N GLN A 373 -21.36 -15.55 6.90
CA GLN A 373 -22.67 -16.21 6.93
C GLN A 373 -22.55 -17.70 6.58
N LYS A 374 -22.97 -18.55 7.52
CA LYS A 374 -23.07 -20.00 7.31
C LYS A 374 -24.09 -20.27 6.20
N LYS A 375 -23.85 -21.30 5.39
CA LYS A 375 -24.75 -21.80 4.34
C LYS A 375 -26.19 -22.14 4.81
N GLY A 376 -26.50 -22.01 6.11
CA GLY A 376 -27.78 -22.37 6.73
C GLY A 376 -28.80 -21.25 6.89
N GLU A 377 -28.42 -19.96 6.81
CA GLU A 377 -29.39 -18.84 6.93
C GLU A 377 -30.02 -18.43 5.58
N GLN A 378 -29.56 -19.00 4.47
CA GLN A 378 -30.14 -18.74 3.14
C GLN A 378 -31.41 -19.56 2.87
N GLY A 379 -31.85 -20.42 3.79
CA GLY A 379 -33.05 -21.25 3.66
C GLY A 379 -34.34 -20.65 4.23
N GLU A 380 -34.26 -19.58 5.01
CA GLU A 380 -35.45 -19.01 5.70
C GLU A 380 -36.05 -17.79 4.98
N ALA A 381 -35.36 -17.22 3.98
CA ALA A 381 -35.87 -16.08 3.21
C ALA A 381 -36.65 -16.44 1.93
N GLU A 382 -36.82 -17.74 1.62
CA GLU A 382 -37.69 -18.23 0.52
C GLU A 382 -39.00 -18.85 1.04
N GLN A 383 -39.32 -18.65 2.33
CA GLN A 383 -40.61 -19.04 2.92
C GLN A 383 -41.21 -17.90 3.76
N GLU A 384 -41.43 -16.74 3.14
CA GLU A 384 -42.52 -15.82 3.55
C GLU A 384 -43.25 -15.27 2.32
#